data_AF-K1TAR8-F1
#
_entry.id   AF-K1TAR8-F1
#
_cell.length_a   1.000
_cell.length_b   1.000
_cell.length_c   1.000
_cell.angle_alpha   90.00
_cell.angle_beta   90.00
_cell.angle_gamma   90.00
#
_symmetry.space_group_name_H-M   'P 1'
#
loop_
_entity.id
_entity.type
_entity.pdbx_description
1 polymer ?
#
loop_
_entity_poly.entity_id
_entity_poly.type
_entity_poly.pdbx_seq_one_letter_code
_entity_poly.pdbx_strand_id
1 'polypeptide(L)' 'NSVLNPGTVIGRNSNVYPTSCVRGVIPAGHIFKRPGDVVKKDNI' A
#
# COMPACT_ATOMS: atom_id res chain seq x y z
N ASN A 1 -8.69 -10.25 -0.24
CA ASN A 1 -8.51 -9.68 -1.60
C ASN A 1 -8.38 -8.18 -1.51
N SER A 2 -7.48 -7.57 -2.27
CA SER A 2 -7.37 -6.11 -2.42
C SER A 2 -7.36 -5.77 -3.91
N VAL A 3 -7.92 -4.61 -4.27
CA VAL A 3 -8.03 -4.16 -5.66
C VAL A 3 -6.90 -3.19 -5.95
N LEU A 4 -6.09 -3.51 -6.97
CA LEU A 4 -5.06 -2.62 -7.49
C LEU A 4 -5.61 -1.98 -8.77
N ASN A 5 -5.97 -0.69 -8.70
CA ASN A 5 -6.45 0.01 -9.89
C ASN A 5 -5.31 0.17 -10.91
N PRO A 6 -5.61 0.28 -12.22
CA PRO A 6 -4.62 0.60 -13.24
C PRO A 6 -3.74 1.79 -12.85
N GLY A 7 -2.44 1.69 -13.11
CA GLY A 7 -1.45 2.69 -12.70
C GLY A 7 -1.00 2.60 -11.23
N THR A 8 -1.40 1.56 -10.49
CA THR A 8 -0.88 1.31 -9.14
C THR A 8 0.56 0.80 -9.17
N VAL A 9 1.43 1.40 -8.37
CA VAL A 9 2.81 0.93 -8.13
C VAL A 9 2.97 0.65 -6.64
N ILE A 10 3.47 -0.55 -6.31
CA ILE A 10 3.77 -0.95 -4.92
C ILE A 10 5.29 -1.03 -4.76
N GLY A 11 5.85 -0.17 -3.92
CA GLY A 11 7.26 -0.20 -3.58
C GLY A 11 7.65 -1.49 -2.84
N ARG A 12 8.89 -1.94 -3.01
CA ARG A 12 9.44 -3.14 -2.36
C ARG A 12 9.22 -3.11 -0.84
N ASN A 13 8.97 -4.29 -0.25
CA ASN A 13 8.75 -4.50 1.18
C ASN A 13 7.51 -3.78 1.77
N SER A 14 6.61 -3.31 0.91
CA SER A 14 5.34 -2.71 1.36
C SER A 14 4.28 -3.78 1.63
N ASN A 15 3.31 -3.44 2.48
CA ASN A 15 2.16 -4.30 2.78
C ASN A 15 0.88 -3.54 2.47
N VAL A 16 -0.14 -4.25 2.01
CA VAL A 16 -1.45 -3.71 1.69
C VAL A 16 -2.47 -4.50 2.50
N TYR A 17 -3.28 -3.82 3.30
CA TYR A 17 -4.35 -4.47 4.06
C TYR A 17 -5.35 -5.14 3.11
N PRO A 18 -5.94 -6.28 3.51
CA PRO A 18 -7.01 -6.90 2.73
C PRO A 18 -8.20 -5.95 2.61
N THR A 19 -9.09 -6.23 1.65
CA THR A 19 -10.34 -5.48 1.40
C THR A 19 -10.11 -3.99 1.10
N SER A 20 -8.95 -3.65 0.55
CA SER A 20 -8.57 -2.27 0.26
C SER A 20 -8.50 -1.99 -1.25
N CYS A 21 -8.72 -0.74 -1.65
CA CYS A 21 -8.66 -0.27 -3.03
C CYS A 21 -7.50 0.72 -3.20
N VAL A 22 -6.43 0.29 -3.89
CA VAL A 22 -5.20 1.07 -4.04
C VAL A 22 -5.21 1.81 -5.38
N ARG A 23 -4.71 3.04 -5.38
CA ARG A 23 -4.43 3.84 -6.57
C ARG A 23 -3.19 4.69 -6.34
N GLY A 24 -2.41 4.89 -7.39
CA GLY A 24 -1.17 5.67 -7.32
C GLY A 24 0.00 4.84 -6.78
N VAL A 25 0.94 5.50 -6.10
CA VAL A 25 2.20 4.90 -5.69
C VAL A 25 2.23 4.70 -4.18
N ILE A 26 2.47 3.46 -3.74
CA ILE A 26 2.84 3.16 -2.35
C ILE A 26 4.37 3.15 -2.25
N PRO A 27 5.00 4.04 -1.45
CA PRO A 27 6.46 4.06 -1.33
C PRO A 27 7.01 2.77 -0.74
N ALA A 28 8.27 2.45 -1.02
CA ALA A 28 8.92 1.24 -0.47
C ALA A 28 8.88 1.24 1.07
N GLY A 29 8.70 0.05 1.66
CA GLY A 29 8.65 -0.14 3.11
C GLY A 29 7.48 0.59 3.79
N HIS A 30 6.31 0.69 3.14
CA HIS A 30 5.11 1.27 3.76
C HIS A 30 3.99 0.24 3.94
N ILE A 31 3.07 0.51 4.86
CA ILE A 31 1.83 -0.24 5.06
C ILE A 31 0.67 0.64 4.61
N PHE A 32 -0.04 0.22 3.57
CA PHE A 32 -1.30 0.84 3.14
C PHE A 32 -2.47 0.20 3.87
N LYS A 33 -3.19 0.97 4.69
CA LYS A 33 -4.38 0.51 5.40
C LYS A 33 -5.67 0.87 4.65
N ARG A 34 -5.74 2.10 4.17
CA ARG A 34 -6.87 2.69 3.41
C ARG A 34 -6.42 4.01 2.75
N PRO A 35 -7.19 4.59 1.82
CA PRO A 35 -6.87 5.90 1.26
C PRO A 35 -6.63 6.95 2.36
N GLY A 36 -5.50 7.67 2.28
CA GLY A 36 -5.08 8.63 3.30
C GLY A 36 -4.38 8.04 4.53
N ASP A 37 -4.29 6.71 4.65
CA ASP A 37 -3.68 6.01 5.79
C ASP A 37 -2.58 5.07 5.28
N VAL A 38 -1.44 5.69 4.98
CA VAL A 38 -0.21 5.04 4.52
C VAL A 38 0.88 5.36 5.53
N VAL A 39 1.35 4.33 6.24
CA VAL A 39 2.33 4.50 7.32
C VAL A 39 3.65 3.83 6.96
N LYS A 40 4.75 4.37 7.45
CA LYS A 40 6.06 3.73 7.31
C LYS A 40 6.08 2.42 8.10
N LYS A 41 6.67 1.39 7.51
CA LYS A 41 6.89 0.09 8.16
C LYS A 41 8.17 0.22 8.99
N ASP A 42 8.03 0.60 10.24
CA ASP A 42 9.15 0.70 11.18
C ASP A 42 9.50 -0.67 11.77
N ASN A 43 10.80 -0.91 12.01
CA ASN A 43 11.41 -2.09 12.66
C ASN A 43 10.65 -3.42 12.50
N ILE A 44 10.81 -4.04 11.32
CA ILE A 44 10.55 -5.47 11.10
C ILE A 44 11.85 -6.14 10.66
#